data_AF-F9X694-F1
#
_entry.id   AF-F9X694-F1
#
_cell.length_a   1.000
_cell.length_b   1.000
_cell.length_c   1.000
_cell.angle_alpha   90.00
_cell.angle_beta   90.00
_cell.angle_gamma   90.00
#
_symmetry.space_group_name_H-M   'P 1'
#
loop_
_entity.id
_entity.type
_entity.pdbx_description
1 polymer ?
#
loop_
_entity_poly.entity_id
_entity_poly.type
_entity_poly.pdbx_seq_one_letter_code
_entity_poly.pdbx_strand_id
1 'polypeptide(L)'
;ASSSKLVDVVMQMQSRPDVKKDGSAFQVEKMTLWKDLPTFGWQMRDAWNLGMSVPEERSDQQTKDHWINLNAFTASLVAAAESKSNGKPDFSLYCIWTVRDGLEEDLEMVPDFSIAAAATWFVFAAPTIKKFCREEKSFEGKMAKGGFEFQERGWTGFSEERWQVWEERLKVAEGRVKDESTKELVQQALKAVAE
;
A
#
# COMPACT_ATOMS: atom_id res chain seq x y z
N ALA A 1 -3.45 -8.10 14.92
CA ALA A 1 -4.87 -7.79 15.22
C ALA A 1 -5.55 -7.38 13.91
N SER A 2 -6.74 -7.90 13.61
CA SER A 2 -7.40 -7.60 12.32
C SER A 2 -7.80 -6.12 12.27
N SER A 3 -7.18 -5.36 11.36
CA SER A 3 -7.51 -3.97 11.04
C SER A 3 -8.90 -3.82 10.39
N SER A 4 -9.65 -4.91 10.19
CA SER A 4 -10.98 -4.94 9.58
C SER A 4 -11.95 -3.91 10.16
N LYS A 5 -12.02 -3.80 11.49
CA LYS A 5 -12.90 -2.80 12.15
C LYS A 5 -12.53 -1.37 11.79
N LEU A 6 -11.23 -1.05 11.67
CA LEU A 6 -10.78 0.29 11.28
C LEU A 6 -11.10 0.56 9.81
N VAL A 7 -10.89 -0.43 8.94
CA VAL A 7 -11.28 -0.35 7.53
C VAL A 7 -12.77 -0.10 7.40
N ASP A 8 -13.60 -0.86 8.12
CA ASP A 8 -15.05 -0.70 8.11
C ASP A 8 -15.48 0.68 8.60
N VAL A 9 -14.82 1.25 9.61
CA VAL A 9 -15.08 2.63 10.07
C VAL A 9 -14.83 3.63 8.94
N VAL A 10 -13.70 3.53 8.23
CA VAL A 10 -13.39 4.42 7.10
C VAL A 10 -14.41 4.26 5.97
N MET A 11 -14.75 3.01 5.61
CA MET A 11 -15.75 2.75 4.56
C MET A 11 -17.14 3.27 4.96
N GLN A 12 -17.55 3.11 6.21
CA GLN A 12 -18.82 3.64 6.71
C GLN A 12 -18.83 5.17 6.72
N MET A 13 -17.71 5.83 7.01
CA MET A 13 -17.62 7.29 6.91
C MET A 13 -17.94 7.78 5.49
N GLN A 14 -17.53 7.07 4.44
CA GLN A 14 -17.85 7.43 3.05
C GLN A 14 -19.32 7.28 2.68
N SER A 15 -20.04 6.38 3.35
CA SER A 15 -21.48 6.20 3.13
C SER A 15 -22.37 7.23 3.84
N ARG A 16 -21.78 8.13 4.65
CA ARG A 16 -22.57 9.13 5.39
C ARG A 16 -23.15 10.18 4.44
N PRO A 17 -24.36 10.69 4.72
CA PRO A 17 -24.94 11.76 3.92
C PRO A 17 -24.10 13.04 4.00
N ASP A 18 -24.06 13.79 2.91
CA ASP A 18 -23.32 15.05 2.83
C ASP A 18 -23.75 16.00 3.96
N VAL A 19 -22.74 16.54 4.67
CA VAL A 19 -22.97 17.68 5.56
C VAL A 19 -23.35 18.86 4.69
N LYS A 20 -24.44 19.56 5.00
CA LYS A 20 -24.85 20.75 4.27
C LYS A 20 -24.44 22.00 5.02
N LYS A 21 -23.90 22.98 4.30
CA LYS A 21 -23.67 24.35 4.78
C LYS A 21 -24.25 25.30 3.74
N ASP A 22 -25.17 26.15 4.16
CA ASP A 22 -25.84 27.13 3.30
C ASP A 22 -26.51 26.51 2.05
N GLY A 23 -27.14 25.34 2.22
CA GLY A 23 -27.84 24.62 1.16
C GLY A 23 -26.94 23.81 0.21
N SER A 24 -25.62 23.99 0.28
CA SER A 24 -24.64 23.27 -0.54
C SER A 24 -23.92 22.19 0.27
N ALA A 25 -23.35 21.19 -0.41
CA ALA A 25 -22.50 20.20 0.25
C ALA A 25 -21.28 20.91 0.87
N PHE A 26 -20.99 20.61 2.12
CA PHE A 26 -19.83 21.12 2.83
C PHE A 26 -18.57 20.53 2.21
N GLN A 27 -17.69 21.42 1.77
CA GLN A 27 -16.44 21.06 1.11
C GLN A 27 -15.24 21.56 1.91
N VAL A 28 -14.18 20.75 1.88
CA VAL A 28 -12.84 21.12 2.37
C VAL A 28 -11.92 21.03 1.16
N GLU A 29 -11.24 22.12 0.80
CA GLU A 29 -10.40 22.19 -0.42
C GLU A 29 -11.11 21.64 -1.69
N LYS A 30 -12.38 22.05 -1.89
CA LYS A 30 -13.26 21.61 -3.00
C LYS A 30 -13.62 20.12 -3.02
N MET A 31 -13.31 19.37 -1.97
CA MET A 31 -13.66 17.96 -1.79
C MET A 31 -14.83 17.80 -0.84
N THR A 32 -15.78 16.93 -1.16
CA THR A 32 -16.95 16.66 -0.33
C THR A 32 -16.54 15.83 0.88
N LEU A 33 -16.81 16.33 2.09
CA LEU A 33 -16.21 15.83 3.34
C LEU A 33 -16.27 14.31 3.51
N TRP A 34 -17.46 13.71 3.45
CA TRP A 34 -17.61 12.27 3.68
C TRP A 34 -17.23 11.44 2.45
N LYS A 35 -17.58 11.91 1.25
CA LYS A 35 -17.30 11.18 0.01
C LYS A 35 -15.81 11.04 -0.29
N ASP A 36 -15.08 12.15 -0.16
CA ASP A 36 -13.68 12.25 -0.58
C ASP A 36 -12.69 12.14 0.59
N LEU A 37 -13.17 12.23 1.84
CA LEU A 37 -12.37 12.14 3.08
C LEU A 37 -11.06 12.96 3.05
N PRO A 38 -11.09 14.26 2.72
CA PRO A 38 -9.89 15.05 2.45
C PRO A 38 -8.91 15.10 3.63
N THR A 39 -9.42 15.26 4.86
CA THR A 39 -8.58 15.31 6.07
C THR A 39 -7.91 13.98 6.37
N PHE A 40 -8.59 12.86 6.11
CA PHE A 40 -8.00 11.53 6.24
C PHE A 40 -6.91 11.32 5.18
N GLY A 41 -7.17 11.74 3.94
CA GLY A 41 -6.16 11.73 2.88
C GLY A 41 -4.88 12.49 3.25
N TRP A 42 -5.01 13.63 3.92
CA TRP A 42 -3.85 14.39 4.43
C TRP A 42 -3.08 13.61 5.49
N GLN A 43 -3.76 12.99 6.46
CA GLN A 43 -3.09 12.18 7.48
C GLN A 43 -2.36 10.97 6.87
N MET A 44 -2.98 10.32 5.88
CA MET A 44 -2.35 9.22 5.14
C MET A 44 -1.09 9.68 4.39
N ARG A 45 -1.16 10.87 3.77
CA ARG A 45 0.00 11.47 3.10
C ARG A 45 1.12 11.80 4.08
N ASP A 46 0.79 12.38 5.22
CA ASP A 46 1.76 12.77 6.24
C ASP A 46 2.48 11.55 6.82
N ALA A 47 1.77 10.43 6.98
CA ALA A 47 2.36 9.16 7.42
C ALA A 47 3.43 8.62 6.45
N TRP A 48 3.27 8.81 5.14
CA TRP A 48 4.28 8.41 4.14
C TRP A 48 5.38 9.46 3.91
N ASN A 49 5.03 10.75 3.87
CA ASN A 49 5.93 11.79 3.37
C ASN A 49 6.79 12.48 4.43
N LEU A 50 6.38 12.50 5.70
CA LEU A 50 7.11 13.25 6.73
C LEU A 50 8.16 12.41 7.46
N GLY A 51 8.50 11.23 6.96
CA GLY A 51 9.49 10.33 7.57
C GLY A 51 9.14 9.87 9.00
N MET A 52 7.96 10.25 9.52
CA MET A 52 7.56 9.92 10.89
C MET A 52 7.20 8.45 11.05
N SER A 53 6.83 7.76 9.97
CA SER A 53 6.44 6.35 10.00
C SER A 53 7.36 5.42 9.21
N VAL A 54 8.23 5.93 8.32
CA VAL A 54 9.21 5.10 7.60
C VAL A 54 10.40 4.85 8.53
N PRO A 55 10.62 3.61 9.02
CA PRO A 55 11.70 3.32 9.94
C PRO A 55 13.05 3.40 9.25
N GLU A 56 14.09 3.78 10.00
CA GLU A 56 15.47 3.51 9.63
C GLU A 56 15.85 2.10 10.13
N GLU A 57 16.94 1.53 9.61
CA GLU A 57 17.40 0.20 10.06
C GLU A 57 17.68 0.15 11.58
N ARG A 58 18.18 1.25 12.14
CA ARG A 58 18.45 1.42 13.58
C ARG A 58 17.21 1.72 14.43
N SER A 59 16.03 1.91 13.83
CA SER A 59 14.80 2.15 14.58
C SER A 59 14.47 0.95 15.46
N ASP A 60 13.81 1.22 16.59
CA ASP A 60 13.31 0.18 17.48
C ASP A 60 12.23 -0.69 16.80
N GLN A 61 11.96 -1.85 17.41
CA GLN A 61 11.00 -2.80 16.87
C GLN A 61 9.58 -2.23 16.82
N GLN A 62 9.19 -1.39 17.78
CA GLN A 62 7.85 -0.80 17.82
C GLN A 62 7.59 0.11 16.61
N THR A 63 8.59 0.89 16.21
CA THR A 63 8.55 1.76 15.03
C THR A 63 8.44 0.93 13.75
N LYS A 64 9.21 -0.16 13.65
CA LYS A 64 9.13 -1.10 12.52
C LYS A 64 7.77 -1.79 12.43
N ASP A 65 7.24 -2.25 13.56
CA ASP A 65 5.92 -2.87 13.63
C ASP A 65 4.81 -1.87 13.28
N HIS A 66 4.94 -0.60 13.68
CA HIS A 66 3.98 0.44 13.32
C HIS A 66 3.92 0.61 11.79
N TRP A 67 5.07 0.65 11.13
CA TRP A 67 5.14 0.74 9.67
C TRP A 67 4.49 -0.44 8.95
N ILE A 68 4.77 -1.66 9.42
CA ILE A 68 4.19 -2.89 8.86
C ILE A 68 2.66 -2.88 9.05
N ASN A 69 2.19 -2.49 10.24
CA ASN A 69 0.75 -2.40 10.53
C ASN A 69 0.05 -1.30 9.71
N LEU A 70 0.70 -0.17 9.48
CA LEU A 70 0.18 0.90 8.62
C LEU A 70 0.00 0.41 7.18
N ASN A 71 0.99 -0.32 6.63
CA ASN A 71 0.89 -0.93 5.30
C ASN A 71 -0.22 -1.99 5.24
N ALA A 72 -0.32 -2.88 6.24
CA ALA A 72 -1.38 -3.88 6.32
C ALA A 72 -2.79 -3.24 6.37
N PHE A 73 -2.96 -2.17 7.16
CA PHE A 73 -4.21 -1.41 7.21
C PHE A 73 -4.53 -0.78 5.85
N THR A 74 -3.55 -0.13 5.22
CA THR A 74 -3.74 0.57 3.95
C THR A 74 -4.06 -0.40 2.81
N ALA A 75 -3.36 -1.53 2.75
CA ALA A 75 -3.64 -2.61 1.79
C ALA A 75 -5.08 -3.13 1.94
N SER A 76 -5.50 -3.41 3.17
CA SER A 76 -6.87 -3.84 3.47
C SER A 76 -7.91 -2.78 3.07
N LEU A 77 -7.59 -1.49 3.29
CA LEU A 77 -8.45 -0.37 2.91
C LEU A 77 -8.56 -0.24 1.39
N VAL A 78 -7.46 -0.36 0.64
CA VAL A 78 -7.47 -0.33 -0.83
C VAL A 78 -8.31 -1.47 -1.40
N ALA A 79 -8.15 -2.70 -0.89
CA ALA A 79 -8.97 -3.83 -1.31
C ALA A 79 -10.47 -3.62 -1.00
N ALA A 80 -10.79 -3.05 0.16
CA ALA A 80 -12.17 -2.72 0.53
C ALA A 80 -12.75 -1.57 -0.32
N ALA A 81 -11.96 -0.53 -0.61
CA ALA A 81 -12.36 0.60 -1.42
C ALA A 81 -12.64 0.18 -2.86
N GLU A 82 -11.79 -0.68 -3.43
CA GLU A 82 -11.98 -1.22 -4.77
C GLU A 82 -13.30 -2.00 -4.89
N SER A 83 -13.62 -2.83 -3.90
CA SER A 83 -14.84 -3.64 -3.91
C SER A 83 -16.12 -2.89 -3.52
N LYS A 84 -16.03 -1.88 -2.63
CA LYS A 84 -17.22 -1.26 -2.01
C LYS A 84 -17.49 0.19 -2.42
N SER A 85 -16.50 0.88 -3.00
CA SER A 85 -16.53 2.34 -3.18
C SER A 85 -15.89 2.80 -4.50
N ASN A 86 -15.89 1.93 -5.51
CA ASN A 86 -15.36 2.21 -6.84
C ASN A 86 -13.93 2.80 -6.79
N GLY A 87 -13.09 2.17 -5.96
CA GLY A 87 -11.68 2.52 -5.80
C GLY A 87 -11.39 3.75 -4.93
N LYS A 88 -12.37 4.30 -4.20
CA LYS A 88 -12.18 5.48 -3.34
C LYS A 88 -12.25 5.16 -1.84
N PRO A 89 -11.38 5.74 -0.99
CA PRO A 89 -10.22 6.56 -1.36
C PRO A 89 -9.14 5.71 -2.03
N ASP A 90 -8.42 6.29 -2.99
CA ASP A 90 -7.36 5.59 -3.72
C ASP A 90 -6.00 5.83 -3.07
N PHE A 91 -5.51 4.82 -2.36
CA PHE A 91 -4.15 4.81 -1.78
C PHE A 91 -3.24 3.78 -2.44
N SER A 92 -3.58 3.31 -3.65
CA SER A 92 -2.80 2.30 -4.36
C SER A 92 -1.40 2.78 -4.75
N LEU A 93 -1.16 4.09 -4.84
CA LEU A 93 0.19 4.63 -5.04
C LEU A 93 1.16 4.28 -3.89
N TYR A 94 0.65 4.16 -2.66
CA TYR A 94 1.46 3.77 -1.50
C TYR A 94 1.89 2.30 -1.59
N CYS A 95 1.11 1.45 -2.26
CA CYS A 95 1.55 0.10 -2.62
C CYS A 95 2.80 0.16 -3.49
N ILE A 96 2.79 0.97 -4.55
CA ILE A 96 3.93 1.09 -5.45
C ILE A 96 5.17 1.56 -4.69
N TRP A 97 5.03 2.54 -3.82
CA TRP A 97 6.17 3.06 -3.05
C TRP A 97 6.74 2.02 -2.10
N THR A 98 5.90 1.39 -1.27
CA THR A 98 6.37 0.38 -0.31
C THR A 98 6.94 -0.85 -1.01
N VAL A 99 6.27 -1.35 -2.06
CA VAL A 99 6.73 -2.54 -2.79
C VAL A 99 8.03 -2.24 -3.54
N ARG A 100 8.18 -1.03 -4.10
CA ARG A 100 9.44 -0.60 -4.69
C ARG A 100 10.58 -0.68 -3.67
N ASP A 101 10.40 -0.06 -2.52
CA ASP A 101 11.44 0.03 -1.49
C ASP A 101 11.76 -1.34 -0.88
N GLY A 102 10.81 -2.27 -0.87
CA GLY A 102 10.98 -3.62 -0.31
C GLY A 102 11.42 -4.70 -1.31
N LEU A 103 11.10 -4.57 -2.60
CA LEU A 103 11.30 -5.65 -3.60
C LEU A 103 12.01 -5.20 -4.87
N GLU A 104 12.09 -3.90 -5.19
CA GLU A 104 12.69 -3.41 -6.44
C GLU A 104 14.08 -2.76 -6.26
N GLU A 105 14.54 -2.66 -5.00
CA GLU A 105 15.91 -2.31 -4.61
C GLU A 105 16.75 -3.57 -4.41
N ASP A 106 18.08 -3.46 -4.31
CA ASP A 106 18.97 -4.59 -4.04
C ASP A 106 18.56 -5.33 -2.74
N LEU A 107 17.98 -6.53 -2.88
CA LEU A 107 17.44 -7.31 -1.76
C LEU A 107 18.48 -7.66 -0.70
N GLU A 108 19.78 -7.68 -1.02
CA GLU A 108 20.81 -7.90 0.00
C GLU A 108 20.89 -6.71 0.97
N MET A 109 20.60 -5.50 0.48
CA MET A 109 20.68 -4.25 1.23
C MET A 109 19.35 -3.81 1.86
N VAL A 110 18.22 -4.39 1.44
CA VAL A 110 16.87 -4.02 1.94
C VAL A 110 16.64 -4.57 3.34
N PRO A 111 16.30 -3.77 4.37
CA PRO A 111 16.01 -4.31 5.70
C PRO A 111 14.79 -5.25 5.73
N ASP A 112 14.81 -6.29 6.58
CA ASP A 112 13.71 -7.27 6.69
C ASP A 112 12.34 -6.61 6.93
N PHE A 113 12.26 -5.52 7.72
CA PHE A 113 10.98 -4.81 7.94
C PHE A 113 10.41 -4.15 6.67
N SER A 114 11.26 -3.79 5.70
CA SER A 114 10.82 -3.22 4.41
C SER A 114 10.25 -4.31 3.52
N ILE A 115 10.87 -5.50 3.52
CA ILE A 115 10.32 -6.71 2.90
C ILE A 115 8.98 -7.08 3.56
N ALA A 116 8.89 -7.05 4.89
CA ALA A 116 7.65 -7.31 5.63
C ALA A 116 6.54 -6.34 5.21
N ALA A 117 6.83 -5.04 5.16
CA ALA A 117 5.88 -4.02 4.75
C ALA A 117 5.39 -4.25 3.30
N ALA A 118 6.30 -4.56 2.36
CA ALA A 118 5.94 -4.92 0.99
C ALA A 118 5.07 -6.19 0.94
N ALA A 119 5.45 -7.25 1.67
CA ALA A 119 4.70 -8.50 1.72
C ALA A 119 3.26 -8.30 2.21
N THR A 120 3.02 -7.41 3.19
CA THR A 120 1.65 -7.14 3.67
C THR A 120 0.70 -6.67 2.57
N TRP A 121 1.17 -5.94 1.56
CA TRP A 121 0.33 -5.52 0.44
C TRP A 121 -0.22 -6.71 -0.34
N PHE A 122 0.59 -7.74 -0.55
CA PHE A 122 0.13 -8.96 -1.21
C PHE A 122 -0.76 -9.80 -0.31
N VAL A 123 -0.42 -9.92 0.98
CA VAL A 123 -1.25 -10.65 1.95
C VAL A 123 -2.69 -10.12 2.00
N PHE A 124 -2.86 -8.79 2.01
CA PHE A 124 -4.17 -8.18 2.21
C PHE A 124 -4.85 -7.68 0.93
N ALA A 125 -4.11 -7.53 -0.18
CA ALA A 125 -4.63 -6.92 -1.40
C ALA A 125 -4.18 -7.58 -2.71
N ALA A 126 -3.55 -8.76 -2.70
CA ALA A 126 -3.06 -9.42 -3.93
C ALA A 126 -4.11 -9.47 -5.07
N PRO A 127 -5.37 -9.89 -4.87
CA PRO A 127 -6.36 -9.90 -5.96
C PRO A 127 -6.62 -8.51 -6.56
N THR A 128 -6.61 -7.48 -5.71
CA THR A 128 -6.81 -6.08 -6.12
C THR A 128 -5.59 -5.55 -6.87
N ILE A 129 -4.39 -5.86 -6.40
CA ILE A 129 -3.13 -5.46 -7.06
C ILE A 129 -3.01 -6.16 -8.43
N LYS A 130 -3.32 -7.46 -8.50
CA LYS A 130 -3.34 -8.24 -9.75
C LYS A 130 -4.34 -7.66 -10.75
N LYS A 131 -5.50 -7.20 -10.27
CA LYS A 131 -6.47 -6.45 -11.09
C LYS A 131 -5.85 -5.15 -11.62
N PHE A 132 -5.25 -4.33 -10.76
CA PHE A 132 -4.59 -3.09 -11.19
C PHE A 132 -3.48 -3.31 -12.22
N CYS A 133 -2.72 -4.41 -12.08
CA CYS A 133 -1.70 -4.81 -13.06
C CYS A 133 -2.31 -5.17 -14.41
N ARG A 134 -3.44 -5.91 -14.43
CA ARG A 134 -4.17 -6.26 -15.66
C ARG A 134 -4.81 -5.05 -16.33
N GLU A 135 -5.26 -4.08 -15.54
CA GLU A 135 -5.86 -2.83 -16.01
C GLU A 135 -4.82 -1.76 -16.35
N GLU A 136 -3.53 -2.07 -16.20
CA GLU A 136 -2.40 -1.15 -16.41
C GLU A 136 -2.59 0.20 -15.71
N LYS A 137 -3.09 0.15 -14.47
CA LYS A 137 -3.36 1.35 -13.68
C LYS A 137 -2.06 2.15 -13.51
N SER A 138 -2.06 3.39 -14.01
CA SER A 138 -0.88 4.25 -14.08
C SER A 138 -1.08 5.56 -13.33
N PHE A 139 0.04 6.21 -13.02
CA PHE A 139 0.12 7.49 -12.33
C PHE A 139 0.94 8.49 -13.14
N GLU A 140 0.63 9.76 -13.01
CA GLU A 140 1.31 10.82 -13.75
C GLU A 140 2.79 10.98 -13.34
N GLY A 141 3.62 11.34 -14.31
CA GLY A 141 5.03 11.65 -14.10
C GLY A 141 5.85 10.47 -13.58
N LYS A 142 6.73 10.74 -12.61
CA LYS A 142 7.68 9.75 -12.07
C LYS A 142 7.25 9.16 -10.72
N MET A 143 6.00 9.38 -10.31
CA MET A 143 5.53 8.98 -8.97
C MET A 143 5.61 7.47 -8.76
N ALA A 144 5.29 6.70 -9.80
CA ALA A 144 5.25 5.24 -9.77
C ALA A 144 6.38 4.59 -10.58
N LYS A 145 7.53 5.27 -10.72
CA LYS A 145 8.72 4.69 -11.36
C LYS A 145 9.19 3.41 -10.65
N GLY A 146 9.93 2.57 -11.37
CA GLY A 146 10.62 1.41 -10.81
C GLY A 146 11.72 1.77 -9.79
N GLY A 147 12.07 0.82 -8.94
CA GLY A 147 13.20 0.87 -8.01
C GLY A 147 14.55 0.78 -8.72
N PHE A 148 15.64 0.86 -7.95
CA PHE A 148 16.99 0.97 -8.50
C PHE A 148 17.37 -0.13 -9.49
N GLU A 149 16.99 -1.39 -9.23
CA GLU A 149 17.31 -2.50 -10.15
C GLU A 149 16.45 -2.51 -11.43
N PHE A 150 15.39 -1.70 -11.47
CA PHE A 150 14.38 -1.69 -12.53
C PHE A 150 14.18 -0.30 -13.17
N GLN A 151 15.13 0.62 -13.00
CA GLN A 151 15.01 2.01 -13.47
C GLN A 151 14.79 2.11 -15.00
N GLU A 152 15.39 1.20 -15.76
CA GLU A 152 15.32 1.17 -17.23
C GLU A 152 13.99 0.60 -17.77
N ARG A 153 13.12 0.05 -16.90
CA ARG A 153 11.84 -0.54 -17.31
C ARG A 153 10.78 0.49 -17.69
N GLY A 154 10.98 1.76 -17.35
CA GLY A 154 10.07 2.85 -17.73
C GLY A 154 8.67 2.76 -17.12
N TRP A 155 8.47 1.97 -16.05
CA TRP A 155 7.16 1.80 -15.42
C TRP A 155 6.57 3.11 -14.88
N THR A 156 5.26 3.27 -15.04
CA THR A 156 4.48 4.42 -14.54
C THR A 156 3.36 4.01 -13.59
N GLY A 157 3.35 2.75 -13.14
CA GLY A 157 2.25 2.20 -12.35
C GLY A 157 2.33 0.70 -12.18
N PHE A 158 1.14 0.09 -12.16
CA PHE A 158 0.93 -1.35 -12.13
C PHE A 158 0.98 -1.91 -13.56
N SER A 159 1.64 -3.05 -13.74
CA SER A 159 1.68 -3.79 -15.01
C SER A 159 1.86 -5.28 -14.75
N GLU A 160 1.53 -6.12 -15.74
CA GLU A 160 1.77 -7.58 -15.62
C GLU A 160 3.26 -7.92 -15.50
N GLU A 161 4.14 -7.22 -16.22
CA GLU A 161 5.60 -7.40 -16.10
C GLU A 161 6.07 -7.10 -14.66
N ARG A 162 5.58 -6.00 -14.07
CA ARG A 162 5.94 -5.60 -12.72
C ARG A 162 5.42 -6.58 -11.67
N TRP A 163 4.23 -7.15 -11.89
CA TRP A 163 3.69 -8.21 -11.04
C TRP A 163 4.59 -9.45 -11.01
N GLN A 164 5.04 -9.93 -12.18
CA GLN A 164 5.96 -11.06 -12.28
C GLN A 164 7.27 -10.80 -11.53
N VAL A 165 7.81 -9.58 -11.67
CA VAL A 165 8.99 -9.17 -10.90
C VAL A 165 8.72 -9.27 -9.40
N TRP A 166 7.61 -8.74 -8.89
CA TRP A 166 7.32 -8.82 -7.47
C TRP A 166 7.15 -10.25 -6.96
N GLU A 167 6.50 -11.12 -7.72
CA GLU A 167 6.38 -12.55 -7.39
C GLU A 167 7.78 -13.19 -7.25
N GLU A 168 8.67 -12.90 -8.19
CA GLU A 168 10.02 -13.46 -8.21
C GLU A 168 10.86 -12.92 -7.05
N ARG A 169 10.71 -11.63 -6.74
CA ARG A 169 11.41 -10.99 -5.62
C ARG A 169 10.92 -11.49 -4.27
N LEU A 170 9.63 -11.82 -4.13
CA LEU A 170 9.12 -12.49 -2.92
C LEU A 170 9.76 -13.88 -2.74
N LYS A 171 9.95 -14.66 -3.82
CA LYS A 171 10.61 -15.98 -3.75
C LYS A 171 12.06 -15.84 -3.29
N VAL A 172 12.78 -14.85 -3.83
CA VAL A 172 14.16 -14.56 -3.41
C VAL A 172 14.20 -14.09 -1.94
N ALA A 173 13.27 -13.21 -1.55
CA ALA A 173 13.18 -12.71 -0.19
C ALA A 173 12.93 -13.82 0.84
N GLU A 174 12.11 -14.84 0.52
CA GLU A 174 11.85 -15.97 1.42
C GLU A 174 13.13 -16.70 1.85
N GLY A 175 14.09 -16.86 0.93
CA GLY A 175 15.37 -17.52 1.21
C GLY A 175 16.38 -16.63 1.95
N ARG A 176 16.15 -15.31 1.97
CA ARG A 176 17.10 -14.30 2.47
C ARG A 176 16.74 -13.76 3.85
N VAL A 177 15.44 -13.59 4.11
CA VAL A 177 14.91 -13.06 5.37
C VAL A 177 15.32 -13.97 6.53
N LYS A 178 15.78 -13.36 7.63
CA LYS A 178 16.21 -14.07 8.84
C LYS A 178 15.19 -14.00 9.96
N ASP A 179 14.42 -12.90 9.99
CA ASP A 179 13.34 -12.73 10.95
C ASP A 179 12.15 -13.65 10.62
N GLU A 180 11.77 -14.53 11.55
CA GLU A 180 10.71 -15.51 11.34
C GLU A 180 9.35 -14.85 11.06
N SER A 181 9.05 -13.71 11.71
CA SER A 181 7.77 -13.02 11.50
C SER A 181 7.66 -12.43 10.09
N THR A 182 8.77 -11.91 9.57
CA THR A 182 8.88 -11.42 8.19
C THR A 182 8.79 -12.58 7.21
N LYS A 183 9.43 -13.71 7.50
CA LYS A 183 9.38 -14.91 6.68
C LYS A 183 7.96 -15.46 6.55
N GLU A 184 7.21 -15.51 7.65
CA GLU A 184 5.79 -15.90 7.64
C GLU A 184 4.94 -14.96 6.78
N LEU A 185 5.20 -13.65 6.81
CA LEU A 185 4.51 -12.68 5.95
C LEU A 185 4.84 -12.89 4.47
N VAL A 186 6.10 -13.14 4.13
CA VAL A 186 6.53 -13.43 2.76
C VAL A 186 5.87 -14.71 2.26
N GLN A 187 5.79 -15.76 3.08
CA GLN A 187 5.11 -17.00 2.73
C GLN A 187 3.60 -16.82 2.48
N GLN A 188 2.94 -16.02 3.32
CA GLN A 188 1.54 -15.66 3.10
C GLN A 188 1.36 -14.85 1.81
N ALA A 189 2.28 -13.93 1.52
CA ALA A 189 2.28 -13.17 0.27
C ALA A 189 2.46 -14.09 -0.94
N LEU A 190 3.42 -15.02 -0.91
CA LEU A 190 3.66 -16.01 -1.96
C LEU A 190 2.44 -16.88 -2.23
N LYS A 191 1.72 -17.30 -1.18
CA LYS A 191 0.46 -18.01 -1.34
C LYS A 191 -0.59 -17.13 -2.02
N ALA A 192 -0.74 -15.88 -1.58
CA ALA A 192 -1.77 -14.97 -2.09
C ALA A 192 -1.53 -14.55 -3.56
N VAL A 193 -0.27 -14.44 -4.02
CA VAL A 193 0.03 -14.10 -5.41
C VAL A 193 -0.19 -15.29 -6.37
N ALA A 194 -0.08 -16.52 -5.87
CA ALA A 194 -0.28 -17.75 -6.62
C ALA A 194 -1.77 -18.09 -6.88
N GLU A 195 -2.70 -17.45 -6.16
CA GLU A 195 -4.15 -17.55 -6.35
C GLU A 195 -4.66 -16.70 -7.55
#